data_AF-A0A9D8EAF2-F1
#
_entry.id   AF-A0A9D8EAF2-F1
#
_cell.length_a   1.000
_cell.length_b   1.000
_cell.length_c   1.000
_cell.angle_alpha   90.00
_cell.angle_beta   90.00
_cell.angle_gamma   90.00
#
_symmetry.space_group_name_H-M   'P 1'
#
loop_
_entity.id
_entity.type
_entity.pdbx_description
1 polymer ?
#
loop_
_entity_poly.entity_id
_entity_poly.type
_entity_poly.pdbx_seq_one_letter_code
_entity_poly.pdbx_strand_id
1 'polypeptide(L)' 'MAYRPSLWLFENRITKGRLTRSTPQLIFKAAKEKAGITKNVTFHSLRHNFATHLLEAGVDTRTI' A
#
# COMPACT_ATOMS: atom_id res chain seq x y z
N MET A 1 6.36 -4.84 23.01
CA MET A 1 7.60 -4.25 22.45
C MET A 1 7.27 -3.65 21.09
N ALA A 2 7.31 -2.32 20.94
CA ALA A 2 7.01 -1.66 19.67
C ALA A 2 8.23 -1.71 18.76
N TYR A 3 8.06 -2.19 17.53
CA TYR A 3 9.10 -2.15 16.51
C TYR A 3 9.44 -0.68 16.20
N ARG A 4 10.69 -0.28 16.44
CA ARG A 4 11.21 1.06 16.15
C ARG A 4 12.26 0.95 15.06
N PRO A 5 11.96 1.36 13.81
CA PRO A 5 12.95 1.36 12.76
C PRO A 5 14.07 2.35 13.06
N SER A 6 15.28 2.01 12.64
CA SER A 6 16.51 2.74 12.97
C SER A 6 16.87 3.83 11.94
N LEU A 7 16.50 3.59 10.66
CA LEU A 7 16.85 4.48 9.54
C LEU A 7 15.73 4.63 8.50
N TRP A 8 14.96 3.58 8.23
CA TRP A 8 13.87 3.60 7.24
C TRP A 8 12.52 3.35 7.89
N LEU A 9 11.51 4.19 7.64
CA LEU A 9 10.15 3.98 8.16
C LEU A 9 9.62 2.56 7.86
N PHE A 10 9.95 2.04 6.69
CA PHE A 10 9.72 0.65 6.30
C PHE A 10 11.04 -0.02 5.92
N GLU A 11 11.54 -0.89 6.80
CA GLU A 11 12.75 -1.67 6.55
C GLU A 11 12.41 -2.98 5.83
N ASN A 12 13.32 -3.40 4.96
CA ASN A 12 13.33 -4.77 4.48
C ASN A 12 13.69 -5.71 5.64
N ARG A 13 12.85 -6.72 5.89
CA ARG A 13 13.03 -7.65 7.02
C ARG A 13 14.35 -8.43 6.96
N ILE A 14 14.86 -8.73 5.76
CA ILE A 14 16.08 -9.52 5.55
C ILE A 14 17.30 -8.62 5.56
N THR A 15 17.33 -7.61 4.69
CA THR A 15 18.53 -6.78 4.50
C THR A 15 18.65 -5.64 5.50
N LYS A 16 17.60 -5.36 6.29
CA LYS A 16 17.47 -4.18 7.17
C LYS A 16 17.62 -2.83 6.46
N GLY A 17 17.71 -2.84 5.12
CA GLY A 17 17.75 -1.65 4.28
C GLY A 17 16.36 -1.15 3.90
N ARG A 18 16.29 -0.26 2.91
CA ARG A 18 15.02 0.25 2.37
C ARG A 18 14.14 -0.91 1.87
N LEU A 19 12.85 -0.84 2.16
CA LEU A 19 11.88 -1.72 1.52
C LEU A 19 11.90 -1.50 -0.01
N THR A 20 11.92 -2.58 -0.78
CA THR A 20 11.90 -2.51 -2.24
C THR A 20 10.46 -2.42 -2.75
N ARG A 21 10.25 -1.88 -3.96
CA ARG A 21 8.91 -1.70 -4.55
C ARG A 21 8.16 -3.03 -4.76
N SER A 22 8.89 -4.12 -4.96
CA SER A 22 8.34 -5.45 -5.21
C SER A 22 7.71 -6.06 -3.95
N THR A 23 8.21 -5.72 -2.76
CA THR A 23 7.69 -6.30 -1.50
C THR A 23 6.24 -5.90 -1.22
N PRO A 24 5.85 -4.61 -1.28
CA PRO A 24 4.45 -4.22 -1.20
C PRO A 24 3.59 -4.98 -2.21
N GLN A 25 4.00 -5.01 -3.50
CA GLN A 25 3.25 -5.67 -4.58
C GLN A 25 2.92 -7.13 -4.26
N LEU A 26 3.90 -7.87 -3.74
CA LEU A 26 3.71 -9.26 -3.33
C LEU A 26 2.72 -9.37 -2.15
N ILE A 27 2.86 -8.51 -1.14
CA ILE A 27 1.97 -8.48 0.03
C ILE A 27 0.54 -8.17 -0.40
N PHE A 28 0.32 -7.23 -1.31
CA PHE A 28 -1.00 -6.90 -1.82
C PHE A 28 -1.62 -8.04 -2.64
N LYS A 29 -0.82 -8.74 -3.45
CA LYS A 29 -1.31 -9.93 -4.17
C LYS A 29 -1.83 -10.98 -3.18
N ALA A 30 -1.06 -11.29 -2.14
CA ALA A 30 -1.47 -12.23 -1.11
C ALA A 30 -2.72 -11.76 -0.34
N ALA A 31 -2.80 -10.44 -0.03
CA ALA A 31 -3.96 -9.86 0.63
C ALA A 31 -5.22 -9.91 -0.25
N LYS A 32 -5.09 -9.64 -1.55
CA LYS A 32 -6.16 -9.75 -2.54
C LYS A 32 -6.70 -11.18 -2.61
N GLU A 33 -5.81 -12.17 -2.68
CA GLU A 33 -6.17 -13.59 -2.68
C GLU A 33 -6.90 -13.98 -1.38
N LYS A 34 -6.37 -13.54 -0.22
CA LYS A 34 -6.99 -13.77 1.08
C LYS A 34 -8.36 -13.12 1.24
N ALA A 35 -8.57 -11.96 0.61
CA ALA A 35 -9.85 -11.25 0.60
C ALA A 35 -10.86 -11.83 -0.42
N GLY A 36 -10.48 -12.87 -1.18
CA GLY A 36 -11.35 -13.48 -2.19
C GLY A 36 -11.62 -12.58 -3.41
N ILE A 37 -10.78 -11.57 -3.65
CA ILE A 37 -10.99 -10.61 -4.75
C ILE A 37 -10.49 -11.26 -6.05
N THR A 38 -11.43 -11.67 -6.89
CA THR A 38 -11.15 -12.29 -8.20
C THR A 38 -10.84 -11.25 -9.30
N LYS A 39 -11.28 -10.01 -9.12
CA LYS A 39 -11.04 -8.91 -10.07
C LYS A 39 -9.56 -8.62 -10.24
N ASN A 40 -9.13 -8.22 -11.44
CA ASN A 40 -7.73 -7.86 -11.67
C ASN A 40 -7.39 -6.47 -11.11
N VAL A 41 -7.20 -6.39 -9.79
CA VAL A 41 -6.81 -5.17 -9.08
C VAL A 41 -5.32 -5.16 -8.74
N THR A 42 -4.71 -3.97 -8.76
CA THR A 42 -3.30 -3.72 -8.42
C THR A 42 -3.19 -2.60 -7.39
N PHE A 43 -1.96 -2.31 -6.92
CA PHE A 43 -1.69 -1.11 -6.11
C PHE A 43 -2.16 0.19 -6.77
N HIS A 44 -2.12 0.25 -8.10
CA HIS A 44 -2.59 1.43 -8.81
C HIS A 44 -4.11 1.58 -8.68
N SER A 45 -4.85 0.47 -8.81
CA SER A 45 -6.29 0.43 -8.54
C SER A 45 -6.61 0.89 -7.12
N LEU A 46 -5.82 0.45 -6.14
CA LEU A 46 -5.98 0.87 -4.74
C LEU A 46 -5.77 2.38 -4.58
N ARG A 47 -4.72 2.95 -5.19
CA ARG A 47 -4.47 4.39 -5.15
C ARG A 47 -5.60 5.19 -5.76
N HIS A 48 -6.12 4.76 -6.91
CA HIS A 48 -7.25 5.42 -7.56
C HIS A 48 -8.51 5.38 -6.72
N ASN A 49 -8.84 4.22 -6.15
CA ASN A 49 -9.99 4.10 -5.27
C ASN A 49 -9.86 5.01 -4.03
N PHE A 50 -8.65 5.17 -3.48
CA PHE A 50 -8.42 6.11 -2.40
C PHE A 50 -8.65 7.56 -2.83
N ALA A 51 -8.12 7.98 -3.99
CA ALA A 51 -8.36 9.31 -4.53
C ALA A 51 -9.86 9.56 -4.79
N THR A 52 -10.55 8.62 -5.44
CA THR A 52 -12.02 8.70 -5.63
C THR A 52 -12.74 8.79 -4.29
N HIS A 53 -12.36 7.97 -3.30
CA HIS A 53 -12.99 7.99 -1.99
C HIS A 53 -12.79 9.34 -1.27
N LEU A 54 -11.63 9.96 -1.41
CA LEU A 54 -11.39 11.31 -0.90
C LEU A 54 -12.26 12.35 -1.61
N LEU A 55 -12.41 12.25 -2.94
CA LEU A 55 -13.31 13.13 -3.70
C LEU A 55 -14.78 12.95 -3.28
N GLU A 56 -15.22 11.70 -3.10
CA GLU A 56 -16.57 11.38 -2.61
C GLU A 56 -16.80 11.90 -1.18
N ALA A 57 -15.75 11.94 -0.35
CA ALA A 57 -15.79 12.54 0.98
C ALA A 57 -15.71 14.08 0.97
N GLY A 58 -15.71 14.72 -0.21
CA GLY A 58 -15.71 16.17 -0.36
C GLY A 58 -14.33 16.83 -0.24
N VAL A 59 -13.24 16.06 -0.33
CA VAL A 59 -11.89 16.62 -0.39
C VAL A 59 -11.68 17.27 -1.77
N ASP A 60 -11.20 18.51 -1.78
CA ASP A 60 -10.96 19.28 -3.01
C ASP A 60 -9.86 18.65 -3.87
N THR A 61 -10.04 18.67 -5.19
CA THR A 61 -9.10 18.09 -6.17
C THR A 61 -7.73 18.76 -6.18
N ARG A 62 -7.60 20.01 -5.69
CA ARG A 62 -6.27 20.65 -5.54
C ARG A 62 -5.48 20.14 -4.33
N THR A 63 -6.12 19.35 -3.46
CA THR A 63 -5.52 18.84 -2.23
C THR A 63 -5.05 17.38 -2.35
N ILE A 64 -5.50 16.63 -3.38
CA ILE A 64 -5.20 15.20 -3.57
C ILE A 64 -4.26 14.89 -4.73
#